data_AF-A0A954XWZ2-F1
#
_entry.id   AF-A0A954XWZ2-F1
#
_cell.length_a   1.000
_cell.length_b   1.000
_cell.length_c   1.000
_cell.angle_alpha   90.00
_cell.angle_beta   90.00
_cell.angle_gamma   90.00
#
_symmetry.space_group_name_H-M   'P 1'
#
loop_
_entity.id
_entity.type
_entity.pdbx_description
1 polymer ?
#
loop_
_entity_poly.entity_id
_entity_poly.type
_entity_poly.pdbx_seq_one_letter_code
_entity_poly.pdbx_strand_id
1 'polypeptide(L)'
;MNLRNRRVVLTASALLLAAGLLATRSQAQILFSDDFDDGNAASRYSAPFFSTEVVPTPGPGEYDGVVNFALDYSTLPGYMPLSGDPAIPVPPVPSSTGGTIGLGIQVNNFDEPGDEGEAIGVSPLIAGLPSDYTITVDAFIYYESGGGSSEHAVLGVNGDGTAVPFTFVPSGAGQYYHVPHNSGLDNTAYADDYYRVTDGTVTKLYDGDDGTAVPDPETIGIFPDGTDPVFNDAGFPGNQWMALRLTKEGDTIKFYVSDTLLDTFDASSGATSGDIVLAAADIFNSANSTNWIIFDNLVVEAGVIPPPMTDNADFDGDTIVDGGDFLAWQRGFPVTDGTALLGDGDANGDGNVAADDLTIWQSQFGASAGSITSVPEPASQAVMLVLATIMGLACRKSRS
;
A
#
# COMPACT_ATOMS: atom_id res chain seq x y z
N MET A 1 79.69 -11.13 -21.67
CA MET A 1 79.43 -10.40 -20.42
C MET A 1 78.51 -9.22 -20.75
N ASN A 2 77.30 -9.21 -20.19
CA ASN A 2 76.33 -8.10 -20.04
C ASN A 2 75.69 -7.37 -21.25
N LEU A 3 74.46 -7.80 -21.57
CA LEU A 3 73.18 -7.05 -21.40
C LEU A 3 73.19 -5.51 -21.46
N ARG A 4 72.39 -4.92 -22.36
CA ARG A 4 71.16 -4.14 -22.01
C ARG A 4 70.38 -3.60 -23.23
N ASN A 5 69.09 -3.94 -23.23
CA ASN A 5 67.91 -3.17 -23.66
C ASN A 5 67.82 -2.57 -25.08
N ARG A 6 67.25 -3.33 -26.02
CA ARG A 6 66.33 -2.78 -27.04
C ARG A 6 64.90 -2.89 -26.51
N ARG A 7 64.28 -1.77 -26.14
CA ARG A 7 62.84 -1.73 -25.85
C ARG A 7 62.08 -1.74 -27.17
N VAL A 8 61.22 -2.74 -27.33
CA VAL A 8 60.20 -2.87 -28.37
C VAL A 8 59.19 -1.74 -28.18
N VAL A 9 58.99 -0.93 -29.22
CA VAL A 9 57.87 0.02 -29.30
C VAL A 9 56.64 -0.79 -29.72
N LEU A 10 55.81 -1.16 -28.73
CA LEU A 10 54.47 -1.66 -28.96
C LEU A 10 53.52 -0.46 -28.95
N THR A 11 52.84 -0.29 -30.07
CA THR A 11 51.74 0.65 -30.34
C THR A 11 50.69 0.61 -29.23
N ALA A 12 50.45 1.75 -28.59
CA ALA A 12 49.31 1.95 -27.69
C ALA A 12 48.03 2.07 -28.53
N SER A 13 47.29 0.97 -28.63
CA SER A 13 45.89 0.94 -29.06
C SER A 13 45.17 -0.01 -28.12
N ALA A 14 43.97 0.38 -27.70
CA ALA A 14 43.13 -0.25 -26.67
C ALA A 14 43.42 0.16 -25.22
N LEU A 15 42.94 1.34 -24.83
CA LEU A 15 42.24 1.49 -23.56
C LEU A 15 40.95 2.28 -23.87
N LEU A 16 39.90 1.54 -24.28
CA LEU A 16 38.53 2.00 -24.10
C LEU A 16 38.34 2.15 -22.59
N LEU A 17 38.44 3.37 -22.07
CA LEU A 17 37.86 3.66 -20.77
C LEU A 17 36.38 3.92 -21.04
N ALA A 18 35.57 2.90 -20.73
CA ALA A 18 34.14 3.02 -20.59
C ALA A 18 33.86 4.14 -19.57
N ALA A 19 33.62 5.35 -20.07
CA ALA A 19 32.94 6.38 -19.30
C ALA A 19 31.53 5.84 -19.09
N GLY A 20 31.32 5.25 -17.92
CA GLY A 20 30.04 4.75 -17.49
C GLY A 20 28.99 5.83 -17.72
N LEU A 21 28.01 5.48 -18.53
CA LEU A 21 26.72 6.14 -18.54
C LEU A 21 26.11 5.88 -17.15
N LEU A 22 26.53 6.63 -16.13
CA LEU A 22 25.66 6.84 -14.99
C LEU A 22 24.51 7.66 -15.56
N ALA A 23 23.47 6.98 -16.01
CA ALA A 23 22.14 7.54 -15.99
C ALA A 23 21.91 7.95 -14.54
N THR A 24 22.11 9.23 -14.24
CA THR A 24 21.48 9.83 -13.08
C THR A 24 20.01 9.50 -13.23
N ARG A 25 19.46 8.59 -12.40
CA ARG A 25 18.02 8.52 -12.22
C ARG A 25 17.61 9.95 -11.88
N SER A 26 16.90 10.60 -12.80
CA SER A 26 16.16 11.80 -12.43
C SER A 26 15.36 11.41 -11.20
N GLN A 27 15.46 12.18 -10.11
CA GLN A 27 14.41 12.08 -9.10
C GLN A 27 13.09 12.27 -9.84
N ALA A 28 12.14 11.35 -9.63
CA ALA A 28 10.82 11.50 -10.22
C ALA A 28 10.24 12.84 -9.77
N GLN A 29 9.59 13.54 -10.69
CA GLN A 29 9.00 14.82 -10.37
C GLN A 29 7.70 14.55 -9.60
N ILE A 30 7.63 14.99 -8.34
CA ILE A 30 6.38 15.01 -7.58
C ILE A 30 5.44 16.03 -8.25
N LEU A 31 4.27 15.55 -8.66
CA LEU A 31 3.19 16.33 -9.27
C LEU A 31 2.20 16.84 -8.23
N PHE A 32 1.95 16.02 -7.22
CA PHE A 32 1.08 16.33 -6.10
C PHE A 32 1.54 15.53 -4.88
N SER A 33 1.43 16.13 -3.69
CA SER A 33 1.58 15.40 -2.44
C SER A 33 0.72 16.03 -1.36
N ASP A 34 0.16 15.19 -0.49
CA ASP A 34 -0.60 15.62 0.67
C ASP A 34 -0.42 14.61 1.82
N ASP A 35 0.15 15.08 2.93
CA ASP A 35 0.24 14.39 4.22
C ASP A 35 -0.91 14.76 5.17
N PHE A 36 -1.86 15.58 4.69
CA PHE A 36 -3.07 16.06 5.40
C PHE A 36 -2.84 16.84 6.72
N ASP A 37 -1.62 16.88 7.24
CA ASP A 37 -1.24 17.47 8.52
C ASP A 37 -1.27 19.01 8.55
N ASP A 38 -1.30 19.68 7.40
CA ASP A 38 -1.25 21.14 7.31
C ASP A 38 -2.63 21.84 7.46
N GLY A 39 -3.71 21.06 7.53
CA GLY A 39 -5.08 21.54 7.67
C GLY A 39 -5.66 22.25 6.43
N ASN A 40 -4.99 22.18 5.28
CA ASN A 40 -5.41 22.85 4.04
C ASN A 40 -5.92 21.88 2.96
N ALA A 41 -5.98 20.57 3.24
CA ALA A 41 -6.40 19.55 2.28
C ALA A 41 -7.74 19.88 1.61
N ALA A 42 -8.74 20.40 2.31
CA ALA A 42 -10.04 20.79 1.71
C ALA A 42 -9.95 21.81 0.54
N SER A 43 -8.83 22.54 0.40
CA SER A 43 -8.58 23.45 -0.73
C SER A 43 -7.86 22.80 -1.93
N ARG A 44 -7.32 21.59 -1.73
CA ARG A 44 -6.53 20.80 -2.69
C ARG A 44 -7.32 19.66 -3.33
N TYR A 45 -8.56 19.42 -2.90
CA TYR A 45 -9.42 18.36 -3.42
C TYR A 45 -10.75 18.91 -3.97
N SER A 46 -11.41 18.09 -4.78
CA SER A 46 -12.76 18.34 -5.27
C SER A 46 -13.79 18.39 -4.14
N ALA A 47 -14.99 18.88 -4.46
CA ALA A 47 -16.15 18.52 -3.65
C ALA A 47 -16.36 16.99 -3.70
N PRO A 48 -16.89 16.37 -2.63
CA PRO A 48 -17.25 14.96 -2.65
C PRO A 48 -18.29 14.65 -3.74
N PHE A 49 -18.15 13.49 -4.37
CA PHE A 49 -19.13 12.94 -5.30
C PHE A 49 -19.54 11.54 -4.85
N PHE A 50 -20.77 11.16 -5.18
CA PHE A 50 -21.47 10.07 -4.51
C PHE A 50 -22.10 9.10 -5.51
N SER A 51 -22.10 7.81 -5.16
CA SER A 51 -22.80 6.74 -5.86
C SER A 51 -23.68 5.98 -4.88
N THR A 52 -24.85 5.53 -5.33
CA THR A 52 -25.77 4.71 -4.52
C THR A 52 -26.50 3.71 -5.41
N GLU A 53 -26.77 2.51 -4.89
CA GLU A 53 -27.55 1.47 -5.56
C GLU A 53 -28.99 1.91 -5.87
N VAL A 54 -29.57 2.71 -4.98
CA VAL A 54 -30.91 3.25 -5.13
C VAL A 54 -30.84 4.77 -5.24
N VAL A 55 -31.11 5.31 -6.42
CA VAL A 55 -31.25 6.77 -6.58
C VAL A 55 -32.48 7.21 -5.77
N PRO A 56 -32.33 8.08 -4.75
CA PRO A 56 -33.46 8.44 -3.94
C PRO A 56 -34.52 9.15 -4.78
N THR A 57 -35.75 8.65 -4.70
CA THR A 57 -36.94 9.35 -5.19
C THR A 57 -36.95 10.80 -4.69
N PRO A 58 -37.51 11.77 -5.43
CA PRO A 58 -37.29 13.20 -5.15
C PRO A 58 -37.85 13.60 -3.79
N GLY A 59 -36.93 13.72 -2.84
CA GLY A 59 -37.06 14.01 -1.40
C GLY A 59 -35.64 13.94 -0.81
N PRO A 60 -35.38 14.39 0.42
CA PRO A 60 -34.07 14.24 1.04
C PRO A 60 -33.83 12.75 1.32
N GLY A 61 -33.39 12.02 0.30
CA GLY A 61 -32.58 10.82 0.43
C GLY A 61 -31.14 11.32 0.43
N GLU A 62 -30.69 11.62 1.63
CA GLU A 62 -29.43 12.27 1.90
C GLU A 62 -28.36 11.19 1.90
N TYR A 63 -27.41 11.28 0.96
CA TYR A 63 -26.09 10.70 1.18
C TYR A 63 -25.65 11.11 2.58
N ASP A 64 -25.40 10.13 3.44
CA ASP A 64 -25.23 10.34 4.87
C ASP A 64 -23.78 10.14 5.34
N GLY A 65 -22.94 9.68 4.42
CA GLY A 65 -21.51 9.65 4.61
C GLY A 65 -20.89 11.04 4.72
N VAL A 66 -19.68 11.07 5.27
CA VAL A 66 -18.96 12.29 5.62
C VAL A 66 -17.54 12.22 5.08
N VAL A 67 -17.10 13.30 4.44
CA VAL A 67 -15.68 13.52 4.12
C VAL A 67 -15.09 14.49 5.12
N ASN A 68 -14.04 14.07 5.80
CA ASN A 68 -13.24 14.88 6.72
C ASN A 68 -11.80 14.97 6.22
N PHE A 69 -11.42 16.12 5.67
CA PHE A 69 -10.06 16.39 5.18
C PHE A 69 -9.01 16.63 6.28
N ALA A 70 -9.40 16.54 7.55
CA ALA A 70 -8.52 16.73 8.70
C ALA A 70 -8.96 15.83 9.87
N LEU A 71 -9.23 14.55 9.58
CA LEU A 71 -9.57 13.57 10.62
C LEU A 71 -8.32 13.29 11.46
N ASP A 72 -8.37 13.65 12.75
CA ASP A 72 -7.38 13.18 13.72
C ASP A 72 -7.72 11.76 14.17
N TYR A 73 -7.17 10.78 13.47
CA TYR A 73 -7.48 9.37 13.71
C TYR A 73 -6.93 8.85 15.04
N SER A 74 -6.05 9.60 15.71
CA SER A 74 -5.60 9.28 17.08
C SER A 74 -6.70 9.48 18.13
N THR A 75 -7.76 10.21 17.78
CA THR A 75 -8.88 10.51 18.67
C THR A 75 -10.02 9.49 18.58
N LEU A 76 -9.93 8.55 17.62
CA LEU A 76 -10.88 7.46 17.50
C LEU A 76 -10.84 6.56 18.75
N PRO A 77 -11.96 5.95 19.16
CA PRO A 77 -12.05 5.17 20.40
C PRO A 77 -11.21 3.87 20.41
N GLY A 78 -10.46 3.63 19.34
CA GLY A 78 -9.69 2.42 19.10
C GLY A 78 -10.54 1.33 18.44
N TYR A 79 -9.88 0.37 17.81
CA TYR A 79 -10.52 -0.81 17.24
C TYR A 79 -10.31 -2.01 18.17
N MET A 80 -11.24 -2.94 18.19
CA MET A 80 -11.14 -4.18 18.97
C MET A 80 -10.85 -5.36 18.05
N PRO A 81 -9.63 -5.94 18.08
CA PRO A 81 -9.29 -7.11 17.28
C PRO A 81 -10.23 -8.29 17.58
N LEU A 82 -10.46 -8.55 18.88
CA LEU A 82 -11.42 -9.55 19.35
C LEU A 82 -12.45 -8.97 20.30
N SER A 83 -13.63 -9.57 20.31
CA SER A 83 -14.66 -9.28 21.29
C SER A 83 -14.13 -9.55 22.71
N GLY A 84 -13.96 -8.49 23.49
CA GLY A 84 -13.46 -8.53 24.87
C GLY A 84 -12.00 -8.10 25.05
N ASP A 85 -11.27 -7.86 23.97
CA ASP A 85 -9.91 -7.32 24.01
C ASP A 85 -9.88 -5.81 24.32
N PRO A 86 -8.76 -5.28 24.84
CA PRO A 86 -8.62 -3.84 24.98
C PRO A 86 -8.62 -3.17 23.60
N ALA A 87 -9.32 -2.06 23.47
CA ALA A 87 -9.30 -1.25 22.26
C ALA A 87 -7.87 -0.76 21.95
N ILE A 88 -7.46 -0.91 20.70
CA ILE A 88 -6.16 -0.51 20.17
C ILE A 88 -6.33 0.82 19.42
N PRO A 89 -5.58 1.88 19.75
CA PRO A 89 -5.64 3.13 18.98
C PRO A 89 -5.07 2.91 17.58
N VAL A 90 -5.59 3.64 16.59
CA VAL A 90 -4.99 3.67 15.25
C VAL A 90 -3.56 4.24 15.39
N PRO A 91 -2.50 3.48 15.03
CA PRO A 91 -1.13 3.98 15.13
C PRO A 91 -0.89 5.07 14.06
N PRO A 92 0.07 5.98 14.28
CA PRO A 92 0.56 6.84 13.20
C PRO A 92 0.98 6.00 12.01
N VAL A 93 0.69 6.47 10.80
CA VAL A 93 1.08 5.74 9.58
C VAL A 93 2.61 5.56 9.54
N PRO A 94 3.13 4.35 9.24
CA PRO A 94 4.56 4.03 9.35
C PRO A 94 5.48 4.92 8.51
N SER A 95 4.98 5.42 7.38
CA SER A 95 5.64 6.29 6.41
C SER A 95 5.63 7.79 6.81
N SER A 96 4.84 8.20 7.82
CA SER A 96 4.73 9.60 8.22
C SER A 96 5.90 10.10 9.09
N THR A 97 5.94 11.42 9.28
CA THR A 97 6.78 12.07 10.29
C THR A 97 6.19 12.01 11.71
N GLY A 98 5.16 11.19 11.94
CA GLY A 98 4.46 11.02 13.22
C GLY A 98 3.17 11.83 13.38
N GLY A 99 2.62 12.37 12.27
CA GLY A 99 1.30 12.98 12.22
C GLY A 99 0.18 11.96 12.42
N THR A 100 -1.01 12.44 12.75
CA THR A 100 -2.22 11.61 12.89
C THR A 100 -3.43 12.21 12.21
N ILE A 101 -3.20 13.16 11.31
CA ILE A 101 -4.26 13.81 10.54
C ILE A 101 -4.30 13.16 9.17
N GLY A 102 -5.46 12.64 8.78
CA GLY A 102 -5.67 12.04 7.46
C GLY A 102 -6.96 12.54 6.80
N LEU A 103 -7.16 12.12 5.55
CA LEU A 103 -8.46 12.15 4.90
C LEU A 103 -9.30 10.98 5.43
N GLY A 104 -10.33 11.30 6.22
CA GLY A 104 -11.35 10.34 6.63
C GLY A 104 -12.55 10.39 5.70
N ILE A 105 -13.00 9.25 5.20
CA ILE A 105 -14.25 9.09 4.49
C ILE A 105 -15.09 8.06 5.22
N GLN A 106 -16.30 8.45 5.59
CA GLN A 106 -17.32 7.58 6.16
C GLN A 106 -18.46 7.45 5.16
N VAL A 107 -19.01 6.26 5.02
CA VAL A 107 -20.09 5.90 4.09
C VAL A 107 -21.16 5.13 4.86
N ASN A 108 -22.41 5.24 4.43
CA ASN A 108 -23.54 4.43 4.90
C ASN A 108 -23.77 4.47 6.42
N ASN A 109 -23.93 5.69 6.94
CA ASN A 109 -24.01 5.95 8.39
C ASN A 109 -25.33 5.54 9.05
N PHE A 110 -26.40 5.45 8.27
CA PHE A 110 -27.73 5.08 8.72
C PHE A 110 -28.26 3.94 7.85
N ASP A 111 -28.91 2.96 8.48
CA ASP A 111 -29.59 1.88 7.77
C ASP A 111 -30.86 2.46 7.12
N GLU A 112 -30.79 2.72 5.82
CA GLU A 112 -31.94 3.10 5.03
C GLU A 112 -32.74 1.85 4.59
N PRO A 113 -34.07 1.93 4.43
CA PRO A 113 -34.88 0.76 4.09
C PRO A 113 -34.62 0.25 2.66
N GLY A 114 -33.69 -0.71 2.49
CA GLY A 114 -33.37 -1.35 1.22
C GLY A 114 -31.93 -1.88 1.22
N ASP A 115 -31.59 -2.77 0.27
CA ASP A 115 -30.18 -3.09 0.01
C ASP A 115 -29.58 -1.88 -0.73
N GLU A 116 -28.90 -1.00 -0.01
CA GLU A 116 -28.38 0.27 -0.54
C GLU A 116 -26.87 0.39 -0.30
N GLY A 117 -26.06 -0.16 -1.20
CA GLY A 117 -24.64 0.17 -1.22
C GLY A 117 -24.41 1.66 -1.55
N GLU A 118 -23.41 2.28 -0.93
CA GLU A 118 -23.02 3.69 -1.12
C GLU A 118 -21.51 3.81 -1.35
N ALA A 119 -21.09 4.76 -2.19
CA ALA A 119 -19.68 5.11 -2.31
C ALA A 119 -19.48 6.63 -2.40
N ILE A 120 -18.41 7.12 -1.77
CA ILE A 120 -18.04 8.54 -1.73
C ILE A 120 -16.60 8.69 -2.19
N GLY A 121 -16.39 9.60 -3.13
CA GLY A 121 -15.08 9.89 -3.69
C GLY A 121 -14.69 11.35 -3.62
N VAL A 122 -13.39 11.59 -3.57
CA VAL A 122 -12.76 12.90 -3.76
C VAL A 122 -11.57 12.77 -4.71
N SER A 123 -11.28 13.85 -5.42
CA SER A 123 -10.17 13.90 -6.36
C SER A 123 -9.20 15.02 -6.00
N PRO A 124 -7.88 14.75 -5.91
CA PRO A 124 -6.89 15.81 -5.77
C PRO A 124 -6.92 16.71 -7.02
N LEU A 125 -6.85 18.02 -6.82
CA LEU A 125 -6.90 19.02 -7.88
C LEU A 125 -5.54 19.13 -8.59
N ILE A 126 -5.24 18.14 -9.43
CA ILE A 126 -4.01 18.07 -10.21
C ILE A 126 -4.27 18.61 -11.62
N ALA A 127 -3.33 19.38 -12.17
CA ALA A 127 -3.46 19.99 -13.50
C ALA A 127 -3.40 19.00 -14.69
N GLY A 128 -3.54 17.69 -14.42
CA GLY A 128 -3.42 16.59 -15.36
C GLY A 128 -2.23 15.68 -15.07
N LEU A 129 -2.34 14.42 -15.50
CA LEU A 129 -1.30 13.40 -15.35
C LEU A 129 -0.47 13.28 -16.63
N PRO A 130 0.84 13.02 -16.54
CA PRO A 130 1.68 12.65 -17.68
C PRO A 130 1.29 11.29 -18.27
N SER A 131 1.98 10.88 -19.34
CA SER A 131 1.75 9.55 -19.95
C SER A 131 2.02 8.42 -18.96
N ASP A 132 3.13 8.54 -18.21
CA ASP A 132 3.56 7.58 -17.22
C ASP A 132 3.59 8.25 -15.84
N TYR A 133 3.00 7.62 -14.85
CA TYR A 133 2.90 8.17 -13.50
C TYR A 133 2.83 7.06 -12.46
N THR A 134 3.10 7.44 -11.21
CA THR A 134 2.90 6.60 -10.04
C THR A 134 2.07 7.35 -9.02
N ILE A 135 1.15 6.62 -8.39
CA ILE A 135 0.35 7.09 -7.26
C ILE A 135 0.68 6.15 -6.10
N THR A 136 0.99 6.73 -4.95
CA THR A 136 1.11 6.00 -3.68
C THR A 136 0.27 6.70 -2.64
N VAL A 137 -0.49 5.96 -1.84
CA VAL A 137 -1.26 6.48 -0.72
C VAL A 137 -1.36 5.39 0.34
N ASP A 138 -1.26 5.78 1.60
CA ASP A 138 -1.50 4.87 2.71
C ASP A 138 -3.00 4.83 3.00
N ALA A 139 -3.55 3.65 3.22
CA ALA A 139 -4.95 3.44 3.54
C ALA A 139 -5.10 2.60 4.81
N PHE A 140 -6.12 2.92 5.62
CA PHE A 140 -6.50 2.17 6.80
C PHE A 140 -8.03 2.07 6.83
N ILE A 141 -8.56 0.86 6.95
CA ILE A 141 -10.02 0.63 7.08
C ILE A 141 -10.33 0.40 8.55
N TYR A 142 -10.83 1.44 9.21
CA TYR A 142 -11.15 1.45 10.63
C TYR A 142 -12.56 0.98 10.90
N TYR A 143 -12.69 0.06 11.86
CA TYR A 143 -13.96 -0.41 12.38
C TYR A 143 -13.86 -0.69 13.89
N GLU A 144 -14.81 -0.21 14.70
CA GLU A 144 -14.73 -0.25 16.17
C GLU A 144 -14.75 -1.66 16.78
N SER A 145 -15.45 -2.63 16.16
CA SER A 145 -15.64 -3.97 16.73
C SER A 145 -15.37 -5.10 15.74
N GLY A 146 -14.61 -6.14 16.11
CA GLY A 146 -14.23 -7.27 15.24
C GLY A 146 -15.34 -8.22 14.74
N GLY A 147 -16.39 -7.69 14.10
CA GLY A 147 -17.31 -8.42 13.25
C GLY A 147 -17.31 -7.82 11.83
N GLY A 148 -17.66 -8.65 10.84
CA GLY A 148 -17.82 -8.35 9.41
C GLY A 148 -18.01 -6.88 9.03
N SER A 149 -17.27 -6.43 8.01
CA SER A 149 -17.38 -5.11 7.37
C SER A 149 -17.52 -5.30 5.86
N SER A 150 -18.38 -4.51 5.21
CA SER A 150 -18.54 -4.47 3.75
C SER A 150 -17.92 -3.21 3.12
N GLU A 151 -17.07 -2.53 3.89
CA GLU A 151 -16.37 -1.30 3.51
C GLU A 151 -15.06 -1.57 2.78
N HIS A 152 -14.84 -0.77 1.73
CA HIS A 152 -13.74 -0.88 0.80
C HIS A 152 -13.00 0.46 0.72
N ALA A 153 -11.68 0.39 0.82
CA ALA A 153 -10.81 1.48 0.39
C ALA A 153 -10.67 1.43 -1.13
N VAL A 154 -10.87 2.55 -1.81
CA VAL A 154 -10.91 2.61 -3.27
C VAL A 154 -9.88 3.59 -3.80
N LEU A 155 -8.98 3.10 -4.67
CA LEU A 155 -8.10 3.93 -5.48
C LEU A 155 -8.52 3.87 -6.94
N GLY A 156 -8.90 5.02 -7.49
CA GLY A 156 -9.34 5.18 -8.87
C GLY A 156 -8.41 6.06 -9.71
N VAL A 157 -8.36 5.77 -11.01
CA VAL A 157 -7.73 6.61 -12.03
C VAL A 157 -8.61 6.71 -13.25
N ASN A 158 -8.46 7.82 -13.99
CA ASN A 158 -9.25 8.12 -15.18
C ASN A 158 -10.75 8.28 -14.88
N GLY A 159 -11.09 8.63 -13.64
CA GLY A 159 -12.44 9.02 -13.27
C GLY A 159 -12.85 10.32 -13.94
N ASP A 160 -14.15 10.56 -14.06
CA ASP A 160 -14.71 11.83 -14.51
C ASP A 160 -15.08 12.78 -13.35
N GLY A 161 -14.78 12.37 -12.11
CA GLY A 161 -15.05 13.13 -10.90
C GLY A 161 -16.55 13.23 -10.56
N THR A 162 -17.39 12.35 -11.13
CA THR A 162 -18.84 12.42 -10.94
C THR A 162 -19.43 11.24 -10.16
N ALA A 163 -18.78 10.09 -10.18
CA ALA A 163 -19.25 8.87 -9.52
C ALA A 163 -18.07 7.99 -9.10
N VAL A 164 -18.29 7.18 -8.06
CA VAL A 164 -17.42 6.05 -7.70
C VAL A 164 -18.13 4.75 -8.12
N PRO A 165 -17.67 4.06 -9.17
CA PRO A 165 -18.22 2.77 -9.57
C PRO A 165 -17.87 1.67 -8.57
N PHE A 166 -18.84 0.82 -8.23
CA PHE A 166 -18.67 -0.37 -7.39
C PHE A 166 -19.52 -1.53 -7.91
N THR A 167 -19.47 -2.69 -7.28
CA THR A 167 -20.04 -3.94 -7.84
C THR A 167 -21.51 -3.85 -8.27
N PHE A 168 -22.39 -3.26 -7.44
CA PHE A 168 -23.83 -3.14 -7.76
C PHE A 168 -24.18 -1.85 -8.52
N VAL A 169 -23.28 -0.86 -8.51
CA VAL A 169 -23.37 0.37 -9.30
C VAL A 169 -22.12 0.51 -10.15
N PRO A 170 -21.93 -0.33 -11.17
CA PRO A 170 -20.67 -0.34 -11.89
C PRO A 170 -20.59 0.81 -12.91
N SER A 171 -21.66 1.59 -13.10
CA SER A 171 -21.70 2.68 -14.07
C SER A 171 -20.75 3.83 -13.70
N GLY A 172 -19.88 4.20 -14.64
CA GLY A 172 -19.01 5.36 -14.54
C GLY A 172 -17.77 5.15 -15.39
N ALA A 173 -17.05 6.23 -15.68
CA ALA A 173 -15.78 6.17 -16.39
C ALA A 173 -14.63 5.93 -15.41
N GLY A 174 -13.62 5.20 -15.87
CA GLY A 174 -12.35 5.05 -15.18
C GLY A 174 -12.07 3.63 -14.70
N GLN A 175 -10.98 3.53 -13.97
CA GLN A 175 -10.40 2.30 -13.46
C GLN A 175 -10.30 2.40 -11.94
N TYR A 176 -11.06 1.58 -11.22
CA TYR A 176 -11.15 1.62 -9.75
C TYR A 176 -10.73 0.28 -9.18
N TYR A 177 -9.83 0.31 -8.20
CA TYR A 177 -9.41 -0.84 -7.43
C TYR A 177 -10.03 -0.74 -6.04
N HIS A 178 -10.81 -1.75 -5.68
CA HIS A 178 -11.50 -1.86 -4.40
C HIS A 178 -10.75 -2.86 -3.54
N VAL A 179 -10.35 -2.40 -2.37
CA VAL A 179 -9.63 -3.18 -1.37
C VAL A 179 -10.57 -3.38 -0.16
N PRO A 180 -11.00 -4.61 0.12
CA PRO A 180 -11.95 -4.91 1.21
C PRO A 180 -11.30 -4.68 2.59
N HIS A 181 -12.07 -4.67 3.68
CA HIS A 181 -11.55 -4.82 5.06
C HIS A 181 -11.28 -6.29 5.46
N ASN A 182 -12.25 -7.15 5.11
CA ASN A 182 -12.57 -8.52 5.51
C ASN A 182 -12.59 -8.83 7.02
N SER A 183 -13.76 -9.24 7.51
CA SER A 183 -13.92 -9.95 8.79
C SER A 183 -14.97 -11.06 8.70
N GLY A 184 -14.68 -12.09 7.90
CA GLY A 184 -14.91 -13.52 8.19
C GLY A 184 -16.31 -13.99 8.60
N LEU A 185 -17.39 -13.26 8.35
CA LEU A 185 -18.72 -13.60 8.88
C LEU A 185 -19.84 -13.77 7.85
N ASP A 186 -19.61 -13.58 6.54
CA ASP A 186 -20.66 -13.87 5.55
C ASP A 186 -20.15 -14.66 4.33
N ASN A 187 -20.66 -15.88 4.17
CA ASN A 187 -20.33 -16.85 3.10
C ASN A 187 -21.02 -16.50 1.77
N THR A 188 -21.29 -15.22 1.50
CA THR A 188 -21.95 -14.80 0.25
C THR A 188 -21.51 -13.43 -0.26
N ALA A 189 -20.56 -13.46 -1.21
CA ALA A 189 -20.39 -12.56 -2.37
C ALA A 189 -19.89 -11.10 -2.13
N TYR A 190 -18.72 -10.78 -2.71
CA TYR A 190 -18.15 -9.44 -2.99
C TYR A 190 -17.71 -8.55 -1.81
N ALA A 191 -18.20 -8.77 -0.58
CA ALA A 191 -17.74 -7.99 0.57
C ALA A 191 -16.24 -8.19 0.86
N ASP A 192 -15.73 -9.39 0.63
CA ASP A 192 -14.37 -9.82 0.98
C ASP A 192 -13.42 -9.93 -0.22
N ASP A 193 -13.89 -9.55 -1.40
CA ASP A 193 -13.14 -9.71 -2.65
C ASP A 193 -12.33 -8.45 -2.96
N TYR A 194 -11.07 -8.64 -3.39
CA TYR A 194 -10.42 -7.59 -4.16
C TYR A 194 -11.02 -7.58 -5.56
N TYR A 195 -11.46 -6.42 -6.02
CA TYR A 195 -12.00 -6.30 -7.35
C TYR A 195 -11.63 -4.99 -8.01
N ARG A 196 -11.84 -5.00 -9.32
CA ARG A 196 -11.57 -3.91 -10.21
C ARG A 196 -12.84 -3.54 -10.97
N VAL A 197 -13.19 -2.27 -11.03
CA VAL A 197 -14.25 -1.76 -11.91
C VAL A 197 -13.63 -0.92 -13.02
N THR A 198 -13.83 -1.33 -14.27
CA THR A 198 -13.34 -0.65 -15.46
C THR A 198 -14.51 -0.28 -16.35
N ASP A 199 -14.79 1.02 -16.50
CA ASP A 199 -15.80 1.54 -17.43
C ASP A 199 -17.14 0.76 -17.44
N GLY A 200 -17.72 0.48 -16.27
CA GLY A 200 -18.95 -0.34 -16.21
C GLY A 200 -18.76 -1.82 -15.92
N THR A 201 -17.53 -2.32 -15.92
CA THR A 201 -17.25 -3.76 -15.89
C THR A 201 -16.53 -4.15 -14.62
N VAL A 202 -17.15 -5.02 -13.81
CA VAL A 202 -16.57 -5.57 -12.59
C VAL A 202 -15.72 -6.80 -12.94
N THR A 203 -14.49 -6.84 -12.45
CA THR A 203 -13.57 -7.98 -12.53
C THR A 203 -13.13 -8.32 -11.11
N LYS A 204 -13.43 -9.54 -10.63
CA LYS A 204 -12.83 -10.05 -9.40
C LYS A 204 -11.35 -10.31 -9.63
N LEU A 205 -10.49 -9.77 -8.78
CA LEU A 205 -9.04 -9.96 -8.83
C LEU A 205 -8.60 -11.09 -7.89
N TYR A 206 -9.26 -11.19 -6.74
CA TYR A 206 -9.02 -12.23 -5.75
C TYR A 206 -10.33 -12.62 -5.06
N ASP A 207 -10.46 -13.90 -4.72
CA ASP A 207 -11.62 -14.50 -4.05
C ASP A 207 -11.18 -15.08 -2.70
N GLY A 208 -11.69 -14.51 -1.61
CA GLY A 208 -11.35 -14.91 -0.25
C GLY A 208 -11.98 -16.24 0.21
N ASP A 209 -12.95 -16.78 -0.54
CA ASP A 209 -13.82 -17.87 -0.07
C ASP A 209 -13.46 -19.27 -0.63
N ASP A 210 -12.85 -19.37 -1.81
CA ASP A 210 -12.83 -20.68 -2.53
C ASP A 210 -11.63 -21.58 -2.18
N GLY A 211 -10.53 -21.08 -1.58
CA GLY A 211 -9.31 -21.90 -1.38
C GLY A 211 -8.77 -22.56 -2.67
N THR A 212 -9.29 -22.15 -3.84
CA THR A 212 -8.93 -22.59 -5.18
C THR A 212 -8.53 -21.42 -6.08
N ALA A 213 -8.46 -20.20 -5.53
CA ALA A 213 -7.95 -19.02 -6.22
C ALA A 213 -6.41 -19.06 -6.33
N VAL A 214 -5.93 -18.59 -7.47
CA VAL A 214 -4.53 -18.51 -7.90
C VAL A 214 -3.93 -17.18 -7.43
N PRO A 215 -2.80 -17.20 -6.70
CA PRO A 215 -2.56 -17.94 -5.47
C PRO A 215 -2.95 -17.07 -4.24
N ASP A 216 -2.93 -17.66 -3.03
CA ASP A 216 -3.26 -17.08 -1.71
C ASP A 216 -2.53 -15.72 -1.43
N PRO A 217 -3.12 -14.68 -0.81
CA PRO A 217 -2.42 -13.47 -0.37
C PRO A 217 -1.19 -13.75 0.51
N GLU A 218 -1.16 -14.88 1.23
CA GLU A 218 0.04 -15.41 1.91
C GLU A 218 1.15 -15.76 0.90
N THR A 219 0.80 -16.29 -0.27
CA THR A 219 1.74 -16.61 -1.37
C THR A 219 2.07 -15.45 -2.31
N ILE A 220 1.36 -14.32 -2.23
CA ILE A 220 1.70 -13.09 -2.99
C ILE A 220 2.47 -12.08 -2.11
N GLY A 221 2.64 -12.33 -0.80
CA GLY A 221 3.49 -11.52 0.07
C GLY A 221 2.92 -10.15 0.44
N ILE A 222 1.60 -9.97 0.38
CA ILE A 222 0.91 -8.68 0.67
C ILE A 222 1.18 -8.22 2.11
N PHE A 223 1.55 -9.15 3.01
CA PHE A 223 1.84 -8.86 4.41
C PHE A 223 3.26 -9.31 4.77
N PRO A 224 4.17 -8.38 5.11
CA PRO A 224 5.58 -8.67 5.32
C PRO A 224 5.94 -9.29 6.69
N ASP A 225 4.97 -9.59 7.57
CA ASP A 225 5.25 -9.99 8.96
C ASP A 225 4.88 -11.42 9.35
N GLY A 226 4.19 -12.19 8.50
CA GLY A 226 4.03 -13.63 8.69
C GLY A 226 3.37 -14.04 10.02
N THR A 227 2.68 -13.15 10.71
CA THR A 227 1.94 -13.60 11.88
C THR A 227 0.67 -14.30 11.42
N ASP A 228 0.61 -15.63 11.55
CA ASP A 228 -0.66 -16.39 11.58
C ASP A 228 -1.62 -15.72 12.56
N PRO A 229 -2.67 -15.04 12.09
CA PRO A 229 -3.70 -14.56 12.95
C PRO A 229 -4.81 -15.60 12.89
N VAL A 230 -5.10 -16.21 14.02
CA VAL A 230 -6.35 -16.93 14.23
C VAL A 230 -7.51 -15.99 13.83
N PHE A 231 -8.07 -16.14 12.63
CA PHE A 231 -9.01 -15.16 12.06
C PHE A 231 -10.35 -15.14 12.83
N ASN A 232 -10.42 -14.27 13.85
CA ASN A 232 -10.94 -12.90 13.72
C ASN A 232 -9.83 -11.83 13.90
N ASP A 233 -8.55 -12.23 13.94
CA ASP A 233 -7.39 -11.38 14.27
C ASP A 233 -6.66 -10.79 13.05
N ALA A 234 -5.91 -9.70 13.29
CA ALA A 234 -5.27 -8.80 12.34
C ALA A 234 -4.43 -9.47 11.22
N GLY A 235 -4.74 -9.17 9.96
CA GLY A 235 -4.02 -9.71 8.78
C GLY A 235 -4.73 -9.52 7.43
N PHE A 236 -5.84 -8.78 7.42
CA PHE A 236 -6.41 -8.17 6.22
C PHE A 236 -6.30 -6.64 6.38
N PRO A 237 -6.40 -5.82 5.31
CA PRO A 237 -6.56 -4.36 5.34
C PRO A 237 -7.27 -3.75 6.55
N GLY A 238 -8.24 -4.48 7.09
CA GLY A 238 -8.95 -4.10 8.27
C GLY A 238 -8.05 -3.86 9.47
N ASN A 239 -8.12 -2.63 9.97
CA ASN A 239 -7.40 -2.16 11.13
C ASN A 239 -5.85 -2.29 11.05
N GLN A 240 -5.29 -2.28 9.83
CA GLN A 240 -3.86 -2.17 9.57
C GLN A 240 -3.60 -1.12 8.47
N TRP A 241 -2.42 -0.51 8.49
CA TRP A 241 -2.00 0.39 7.41
C TRP A 241 -1.54 -0.41 6.21
N MET A 242 -2.00 -0.03 5.03
CA MET A 242 -1.53 -0.57 3.75
C MET A 242 -1.06 0.54 2.84
N ALA A 243 0.02 0.28 2.10
CA ALA A 243 0.42 1.15 1.00
C ALA A 243 -0.31 0.74 -0.28
N LEU A 244 -1.23 1.56 -0.77
CA LEU A 244 -1.81 1.39 -2.09
C LEU A 244 -0.91 2.07 -3.12
N ARG A 245 -0.54 1.33 -4.17
CA ARG A 245 0.26 1.89 -5.25
C ARG A 245 -0.34 1.54 -6.61
N LEU A 246 -0.39 2.54 -7.49
CA LEU A 246 -0.76 2.36 -8.88
C LEU A 246 0.34 2.96 -9.76
N THR A 247 0.87 2.16 -10.67
CA THR A 247 1.78 2.64 -11.71
C THR A 247 1.10 2.59 -13.07
N LYS A 248 1.33 3.60 -13.90
CA LYS A 248 0.99 3.58 -15.32
C LYS A 248 2.26 3.73 -16.14
N GLU A 249 2.52 2.75 -17.00
CA GLU A 249 3.59 2.76 -17.99
C GLU A 249 2.99 2.56 -19.38
N GLY A 250 2.94 3.62 -20.20
CA GLY A 250 2.24 3.60 -21.47
C GLY A 250 0.78 3.19 -21.30
N ASP A 251 0.43 2.03 -21.84
CA ASP A 251 -0.92 1.46 -21.78
C ASP A 251 -1.06 0.38 -20.69
N THR A 252 -0.06 0.20 -19.83
CA THR A 252 -0.11 -0.78 -18.74
C THR A 252 -0.34 -0.09 -17.41
N ILE A 253 -1.40 -0.48 -16.70
CA ILE A 253 -1.64 -0.11 -15.31
C ILE A 253 -1.29 -1.30 -14.43
N LYS A 254 -0.48 -1.09 -13.39
CA LYS A 254 -0.24 -2.10 -12.35
C LYS A 254 -0.72 -1.56 -11.02
N PHE A 255 -1.42 -2.38 -10.27
CA PHE A 255 -1.90 -2.05 -8.93
C PHE A 255 -1.24 -2.96 -7.91
N TYR A 256 -0.78 -2.36 -6.82
CA TYR A 256 -0.08 -3.00 -5.74
C TYR A 256 -0.74 -2.65 -4.40
N VAL A 257 -0.73 -3.62 -3.50
CA VAL A 257 -1.14 -3.45 -2.10
C VAL A 257 0.03 -3.89 -1.25
N SER A 258 0.51 -3.00 -0.39
CA SER A 258 1.67 -3.25 0.48
C SER A 258 2.87 -3.82 -0.30
N ASP A 259 3.17 -3.17 -1.42
CA ASP A 259 4.25 -3.50 -2.39
C ASP A 259 4.08 -4.81 -3.18
N THR A 260 3.07 -5.61 -2.88
CA THR A 260 2.70 -6.79 -3.67
C THR A 260 1.87 -6.41 -4.89
N LEU A 261 2.26 -6.93 -6.06
CA LEU A 261 1.50 -6.79 -7.30
C LEU A 261 0.20 -7.59 -7.24
N LEU A 262 -0.94 -6.90 -7.31
CA LEU A 262 -2.27 -7.50 -7.30
C LEU A 262 -2.88 -7.62 -8.70
N ASP A 263 -2.65 -6.64 -9.57
CA ASP A 263 -3.23 -6.64 -10.92
C ASP A 263 -2.31 -5.99 -11.95
N THR A 264 -2.37 -6.49 -13.18
CA THR A 264 -1.81 -5.86 -14.38
C THR A 264 -2.92 -5.73 -15.43
N PHE A 265 -3.24 -4.49 -15.79
CA PHE A 265 -4.31 -4.14 -16.70
C PHE A 265 -3.77 -3.49 -18.00
N ASP A 266 -4.34 -3.91 -19.13
CA ASP A 266 -4.10 -3.32 -20.45
C ASP A 266 -5.12 -2.20 -20.74
N ALA A 267 -4.68 -0.96 -20.54
CA ALA A 267 -5.41 0.28 -20.81
C ALA A 267 -5.36 0.73 -22.29
N SER A 268 -4.89 -0.12 -23.23
CA SER A 268 -4.88 0.23 -24.66
C SER A 268 -6.28 0.44 -25.25
N SER A 269 -7.31 -0.09 -24.59
CA SER A 269 -8.71 0.00 -25.01
C SER A 269 -9.45 1.26 -24.53
N GLY A 270 -8.88 2.06 -23.62
CA GLY A 270 -9.56 3.19 -22.99
C GLY A 270 -8.97 3.57 -21.63
N ALA A 271 -9.58 4.51 -20.91
CA ALA A 271 -9.11 4.97 -19.58
C ALA A 271 -7.64 5.44 -19.56
N THR A 272 -7.29 6.40 -20.41
CA THR A 272 -5.90 6.94 -20.48
C THR A 272 -5.74 8.32 -19.87
N SER A 273 -6.84 9.00 -19.53
CA SER A 273 -6.84 10.30 -18.86
C SER A 273 -8.10 10.48 -18.01
N GLY A 274 -7.95 11.15 -16.87
CA GLY A 274 -9.03 11.62 -16.00
C GLY A 274 -8.48 11.84 -14.61
N ASP A 275 -9.39 11.94 -13.63
CA ASP A 275 -9.02 12.26 -12.26
C ASP A 275 -8.48 11.04 -11.51
N ILE A 276 -7.62 11.31 -10.53
CA ILE A 276 -7.33 10.36 -9.45
C ILE A 276 -8.52 10.42 -8.49
N VAL A 277 -8.93 9.28 -7.97
CA VAL A 277 -10.03 9.19 -7.00
C VAL A 277 -9.53 8.46 -5.76
N LEU A 278 -9.65 9.11 -4.60
CA LEU A 278 -9.63 8.43 -3.30
C LEU A 278 -11.08 8.28 -2.87
N ALA A 279 -11.51 7.06 -2.57
CA ALA A 279 -12.90 6.80 -2.26
C ALA A 279 -13.07 5.73 -1.18
N ALA A 280 -14.22 5.79 -0.53
CA ALA A 280 -14.76 4.73 0.30
C ALA A 280 -16.00 4.17 -0.39
N ALA A 281 -16.21 2.86 -0.29
CA ALA A 281 -17.47 2.24 -0.68
C ALA A 281 -17.92 1.29 0.42
N ASP A 282 -19.20 1.34 0.79
CA ASP A 282 -19.86 0.26 1.50
C ASP A 282 -20.75 -0.48 0.49
N ILE A 283 -20.41 -1.74 0.23
CA ILE A 283 -21.05 -2.51 -0.84
C ILE A 283 -22.44 -2.99 -0.44
N PHE A 284 -22.70 -3.12 0.86
CA PHE A 284 -23.97 -3.59 1.41
C PHE A 284 -24.52 -2.59 2.42
N ASN A 285 -25.78 -2.76 2.84
CA ASN A 285 -26.30 -1.98 3.95
C ASN A 285 -25.68 -2.49 5.26
N SER A 286 -24.82 -1.68 5.88
CA SER A 286 -24.21 -2.07 7.16
C SER A 286 -24.10 -0.89 8.13
N ALA A 287 -25.23 -0.48 8.70
CA ALA A 287 -25.16 0.29 9.93
C ALA A 287 -24.79 -0.68 11.06
N ASN A 288 -23.73 -0.39 11.84
CA ASN A 288 -23.67 -0.56 13.30
C ASN A 288 -22.24 -0.40 13.88
N SER A 289 -21.55 0.73 13.66
CA SER A 289 -20.54 1.34 14.57
C SER A 289 -19.83 2.51 13.86
N THR A 290 -18.92 3.24 14.53
CA THR A 290 -18.07 4.22 13.83
C THR A 290 -17.09 3.49 12.90
N ASN A 291 -17.23 3.71 11.59
CA ASN A 291 -16.37 3.20 10.54
C ASN A 291 -15.67 4.36 9.81
N TRP A 292 -14.42 4.17 9.38
CA TRP A 292 -13.71 5.16 8.58
C TRP A 292 -12.78 4.48 7.58
N ILE A 293 -12.81 4.92 6.33
CA ILE A 293 -11.67 4.76 5.43
C ILE A 293 -10.78 5.96 5.59
N ILE A 294 -9.54 5.71 6.02
CA ILE A 294 -8.55 6.75 6.29
C ILE A 294 -7.50 6.66 5.20
N PHE A 295 -7.23 7.76 4.52
CA PHE A 295 -6.11 7.93 3.60
C PHE A 295 -5.09 8.91 4.16
N ASP A 296 -3.81 8.59 3.99
CA ASP A 296 -2.69 9.44 4.41
C ASP A 296 -1.53 9.37 3.38
N ASN A 297 -0.63 10.35 3.42
CA ASN A 297 0.57 10.47 2.58
C ASN A 297 0.32 10.19 1.08
N LEU A 298 -0.69 10.83 0.48
CA LEU A 298 -0.88 10.74 -0.97
C LEU A 298 0.32 11.39 -1.67
N VAL A 299 0.97 10.66 -2.57
CA VAL A 299 2.01 11.16 -3.44
C VAL A 299 1.71 10.73 -4.88
N VAL A 300 1.82 11.68 -5.80
CA VAL A 300 1.64 11.47 -7.23
C VAL A 300 2.90 11.95 -7.94
N GLU A 301 3.55 11.05 -8.68
CA GLU A 301 4.84 11.28 -9.32
C GLU A 301 4.77 11.08 -10.83
N ALA A 302 5.57 11.85 -11.56
CA ALA A 302 5.80 11.61 -12.98
C ALA A 302 6.78 10.44 -13.17
N GLY A 303 6.40 9.50 -14.05
CA GLY A 303 7.14 8.27 -14.33
C GLY A 303 6.71 7.09 -13.45
N VAL A 304 7.31 5.94 -13.74
CA VAL A 304 7.07 4.68 -13.02
C VAL A 304 8.06 4.55 -11.88
N ILE A 305 7.54 4.52 -10.66
CA ILE A 305 8.27 4.25 -9.43
C ILE A 305 7.80 2.87 -8.94
N PRO A 306 8.57 1.81 -9.23
CA PRO A 306 8.21 0.49 -8.75
C PRO A 306 8.19 0.49 -7.21
N PRO A 307 7.48 -0.48 -6.58
CA PRO A 307 7.64 -0.72 -5.15
C PRO A 307 9.11 -0.70 -4.74
N PRO A 308 9.46 -0.10 -3.58
CA PRO A 308 10.75 -0.38 -3.00
C PRO A 308 10.81 -1.91 -2.89
N MET A 309 11.75 -2.52 -3.62
CA MET A 309 11.95 -3.95 -3.54
C MET A 309 12.39 -4.24 -2.11
N THR A 310 11.46 -4.61 -1.25
CA THR A 310 11.78 -5.27 0.00
C THR A 310 12.11 -6.68 -0.38
N ASP A 311 13.40 -6.89 -0.62
CA ASP A 311 13.99 -8.21 -0.78
C ASP A 311 13.31 -9.18 0.19
N ASN A 312 12.68 -10.25 -0.30
CA ASN A 312 11.99 -11.25 0.52
C ASN A 312 12.39 -12.64 0.04
N ALA A 313 13.01 -13.43 0.92
CA ALA A 313 13.45 -14.79 0.61
C ALA A 313 12.58 -15.89 1.22
N ASP A 314 11.45 -15.54 1.83
CA ASP A 314 10.43 -16.48 2.29
C ASP A 314 9.53 -16.85 1.10
N PHE A 315 9.93 -17.88 0.38
CA PHE A 315 9.29 -18.33 -0.86
C PHE A 315 8.22 -19.39 -0.60
N ASP A 316 8.27 -20.12 0.51
CA ASP A 316 7.20 -21.07 0.86
C ASP A 316 6.17 -20.52 1.85
N GLY A 317 6.35 -19.27 2.28
CA GLY A 317 5.37 -18.49 3.05
C GLY A 317 5.32 -18.92 4.52
N ASP A 318 6.33 -19.65 5.00
CA ASP A 318 6.36 -20.19 6.36
C ASP A 318 7.02 -19.25 7.37
N THR A 319 7.45 -18.06 6.91
CA THR A 319 7.99 -16.93 7.70
C THR A 319 9.40 -17.14 8.23
N ILE A 320 10.01 -18.26 7.84
CA ILE A 320 11.35 -18.66 8.23
C ILE A 320 12.18 -18.86 6.97
N VAL A 321 13.10 -17.92 6.69
CA VAL A 321 13.98 -18.08 5.54
C VAL A 321 14.97 -19.23 5.79
N ASP A 322 14.70 -20.41 5.26
CA ASP A 322 15.47 -21.62 5.49
C ASP A 322 15.69 -22.50 4.25
N GLY A 323 15.95 -23.79 4.46
CA GLY A 323 16.16 -24.74 3.37
C GLY A 323 14.91 -25.04 2.54
N GLY A 324 13.71 -24.81 3.08
CA GLY A 324 12.43 -24.87 2.38
C GLY A 324 12.39 -23.87 1.23
N ASP A 325 12.71 -22.63 1.51
CA ASP A 325 12.83 -21.55 0.51
C ASP A 325 13.91 -21.85 -0.51
N PHE A 326 15.09 -22.30 -0.08
CA PHE A 326 16.14 -22.66 -1.03
C PHE A 326 15.66 -23.69 -2.05
N LEU A 327 14.83 -24.66 -1.63
CA LEU A 327 14.23 -25.64 -2.53
C LEU A 327 13.16 -25.02 -3.42
N ALA A 328 12.39 -24.03 -2.95
CA ALA A 328 11.45 -23.27 -3.76
C ALA A 328 12.18 -22.49 -4.87
N TRP A 329 13.20 -21.70 -4.53
CA TRP A 329 14.06 -21.01 -5.51
C TRP A 329 14.70 -21.98 -6.50
N GLN A 330 15.23 -23.12 -6.02
CA GLN A 330 15.85 -24.10 -6.90
C GLN A 330 14.85 -24.73 -7.89
N ARG A 331 13.55 -24.80 -7.54
CA ARG A 331 12.50 -25.32 -8.43
C ARG A 331 12.09 -24.30 -9.50
N GLY A 332 12.01 -23.01 -9.16
CA GLY A 332 11.68 -21.97 -10.13
C GLY A 332 12.86 -21.56 -11.00
N PHE A 333 14.10 -21.73 -10.54
CA PHE A 333 15.27 -21.34 -11.32
C PHE A 333 15.46 -22.19 -12.61
N PRO A 334 15.65 -21.57 -13.79
CA PRO A 334 15.56 -20.14 -14.09
C PRO A 334 14.19 -19.73 -14.68
N VAL A 335 13.74 -18.53 -14.30
CA VAL A 335 12.69 -17.74 -15.01
C VAL A 335 13.32 -16.43 -15.51
N THR A 336 13.01 -16.01 -16.73
CA THR A 336 13.66 -14.85 -17.39
C THR A 336 12.74 -13.99 -18.25
N ASP A 337 11.43 -14.27 -18.24
CA ASP A 337 10.41 -13.60 -19.03
C ASP A 337 9.63 -12.55 -18.22
N GLY A 338 10.03 -12.27 -16.97
CA GLY A 338 9.40 -11.26 -16.13
C GLY A 338 8.08 -11.69 -15.49
N THR A 339 7.79 -12.99 -15.45
CA THR A 339 6.51 -13.53 -14.92
C THR A 339 6.64 -14.27 -13.59
N ALA A 340 7.84 -14.37 -13.01
CA ALA A 340 8.03 -15.04 -11.73
C ALA A 340 7.29 -14.30 -10.61
N LEU A 341 6.81 -15.06 -9.64
CA LEU A 341 6.27 -14.57 -8.37
C LEU A 341 7.22 -14.96 -7.23
N LEU A 342 7.00 -14.40 -6.04
CA LEU A 342 7.80 -14.70 -4.84
C LEU A 342 7.92 -16.21 -4.60
N GLY A 343 6.81 -16.96 -4.70
CA GLY A 343 6.80 -18.41 -4.52
C GLY A 343 7.57 -19.22 -5.57
N ASP A 344 7.91 -18.60 -6.71
CA ASP A 344 8.82 -19.18 -7.71
C ASP A 344 10.30 -18.95 -7.33
N GLY A 345 10.58 -18.11 -6.35
CA GLY A 345 11.92 -17.71 -5.93
C GLY A 345 12.36 -16.33 -6.42
N ASP A 346 11.43 -15.44 -6.78
CA ASP A 346 11.71 -14.05 -7.15
C ASP A 346 11.81 -13.20 -5.88
N ALA A 347 13.02 -13.08 -5.34
CA ALA A 347 13.24 -12.45 -4.05
C ALA A 347 13.30 -10.94 -4.14
N ASN A 348 13.69 -10.40 -5.29
CA ASN A 348 13.75 -8.96 -5.52
C ASN A 348 12.48 -8.41 -6.18
N GLY A 349 11.55 -9.26 -6.62
CA GLY A 349 10.30 -8.85 -7.27
C GLY A 349 10.50 -8.32 -8.69
N ASP A 350 11.57 -8.72 -9.39
CA ASP A 350 11.87 -8.27 -10.75
C ASP A 350 11.23 -9.13 -11.85
N GLY A 351 10.46 -10.14 -11.46
CA GLY A 351 9.77 -11.09 -12.32
C GLY A 351 10.68 -12.19 -12.85
N ASN A 352 11.91 -12.32 -12.37
CA ASN A 352 12.86 -13.37 -12.78
C ASN A 352 13.30 -14.19 -11.56
N VAL A 353 13.72 -15.43 -11.82
CA VAL A 353 14.35 -16.28 -10.79
C VAL A 353 15.79 -16.50 -11.23
N ALA A 354 16.70 -15.75 -10.63
CA ALA A 354 18.09 -15.61 -11.03
C ALA A 354 19.05 -15.73 -9.84
N ALA A 355 20.33 -15.44 -10.09
CA ALA A 355 21.38 -15.51 -9.07
C ALA A 355 21.28 -14.36 -8.04
N ASP A 356 20.61 -13.26 -8.39
CA ASP A 356 20.41 -12.13 -7.50
C ASP A 356 19.43 -12.50 -6.38
N ASP A 357 18.39 -13.29 -6.68
CA ASP A 357 17.44 -13.83 -5.69
C ASP A 357 18.10 -14.80 -4.71
N LEU A 358 18.99 -15.67 -5.22
CA LEU A 358 19.77 -16.54 -4.36
C LEU A 358 20.67 -15.74 -3.40
N THR A 359 21.17 -14.58 -3.83
CA THR A 359 21.98 -13.70 -2.99
C THR A 359 21.15 -13.09 -1.87
N ILE A 360 19.89 -12.75 -2.16
CA ILE A 360 18.92 -12.28 -1.17
C ILE A 360 18.61 -13.38 -0.16
N TRP A 361 18.28 -14.60 -0.61
CA TRP A 361 18.09 -15.75 0.28
C TRP A 361 19.30 -16.02 1.17
N GLN A 362 20.52 -15.98 0.63
CA GLN A 362 21.73 -16.12 1.45
C GLN A 362 21.87 -15.04 2.52
N SER A 363 21.42 -13.81 2.23
CA SER A 363 21.49 -12.69 3.17
C SER A 363 20.44 -12.76 4.27
N GLN A 364 19.30 -13.40 3.98
CA GLN A 364 18.17 -13.54 4.89
C GLN A 364 18.10 -14.90 5.57
N PHE A 365 18.91 -15.89 5.15
CA PHE A 365 18.91 -17.24 5.72
C PHE A 365 19.06 -17.24 7.24
N GLY A 366 18.09 -17.86 7.92
CA GLY A 366 17.98 -17.91 9.37
C GLY A 366 17.34 -16.67 10.00
N ALA A 367 16.85 -15.72 9.20
CA ALA A 367 15.93 -14.69 9.67
C ALA A 367 14.54 -15.30 9.83
N SER A 368 13.89 -14.96 10.94
CA SER A 368 12.45 -15.03 11.09
C SER A 368 11.91 -13.61 11.04
N ALA A 369 10.80 -13.38 10.33
CA ALA A 369 10.04 -12.15 10.48
C ALA A 369 9.72 -12.01 11.98
N GLY A 370 10.36 -11.07 12.68
CA GLY A 370 10.27 -10.94 14.14
C GLY A 370 11.58 -10.87 14.92
N SER A 371 12.76 -10.90 14.27
CA SER A 371 13.96 -10.43 14.96
C SER A 371 13.95 -8.91 15.04
N ILE A 372 13.33 -8.38 16.11
CA ILE A 372 13.65 -7.06 16.66
C ILE A 372 15.14 -7.04 16.99
N THR A 373 15.96 -6.74 15.98
CA THR A 373 17.31 -6.26 16.24
C THR A 373 17.11 -4.96 17.01
N SER A 374 17.43 -5.00 18.30
CA SER A 374 17.46 -3.82 19.14
C SER A 374 18.28 -2.77 18.40
N VAL A 375 17.62 -1.70 17.96
CA VAL A 375 18.31 -0.53 17.40
C VAL A 375 19.39 -0.16 18.41
N PRO A 376 20.68 -0.16 18.05
CA PRO A 376 21.71 0.31 18.94
C PRO A 376 21.41 1.79 19.20
N GLU A 377 20.88 2.13 20.38
CA GLU A 377 20.54 3.52 20.73
C GLU A 377 21.78 4.42 20.47
N PRO A 378 21.72 5.34 19.49
CA PRO A 378 22.84 6.24 19.25
C PRO A 378 22.78 7.36 20.30
N ALA A 379 23.84 7.48 21.10
CA ALA A 379 24.21 8.66 21.88
C ALA A 379 23.31 9.16 23.04
N SER A 380 22.06 8.74 23.18
CA SER A 380 21.14 9.22 24.24
C SER A 380 21.66 8.94 25.66
N GLN A 381 22.27 7.77 25.87
CA GLN A 381 22.85 7.38 27.16
C GLN A 381 24.12 8.18 27.49
N ALA A 382 24.91 8.55 26.49
CA ALA A 382 26.09 9.40 26.67
C ALA A 382 25.70 10.84 27.05
N VAL A 383 24.63 11.37 26.46
CA VAL A 383 24.11 12.70 26.80
C VAL A 383 23.53 12.74 28.23
N MET A 384 22.81 11.69 28.66
CA MET A 384 22.33 11.58 30.04
C MET A 384 23.46 11.51 31.07
N LEU A 385 24.56 10.80 30.77
CA LEU A 385 25.72 10.72 31.67
C LEU A 385 26.48 12.07 31.76
N VAL A 386 26.57 12.79 30.64
CA VAL A 386 27.19 14.13 30.59
C VAL A 386 26.30 15.16 31.32
N LEU A 387 24.99 15.11 31.16
CA LEU A 387 24.07 15.99 31.88
C LEU A 387 24.07 15.73 33.39
N ALA A 388 24.12 14.46 33.81
CA ALA A 388 24.21 14.09 35.23
C ALA A 388 25.52 14.55 35.88
N THR A 389 26.65 14.48 35.16
CA THR A 389 27.95 14.97 35.67
C THR A 389 28.01 16.50 35.74
N ILE A 390 27.43 17.22 34.77
CA ILE A 390 27.33 18.68 34.81
C ILE A 390 26.44 19.14 35.98
N MET A 391 25.30 18.49 36.21
CA MET A 391 24.41 18.80 37.34
C MET A 391 25.07 18.51 38.70
N GLY A 392 25.80 17.39 38.81
CA GLY A 392 26.55 17.05 40.02
C GLY A 392 27.65 18.06 40.36
N LEU A 393 28.35 18.58 39.35
CA LEU A 393 29.38 19.61 39.53
C LEU A 393 28.79 20.98 39.91
N ALA A 394 27.64 21.35 39.33
CA ALA A 394 26.94 22.59 39.68
C ALA A 394 26.41 22.59 41.12
N CYS A 395 25.84 21.47 41.58
CA CYS A 395 25.35 21.32 42.95
C CYS A 395 26.45 21.30 44.02
N ARG A 396 27.68 20.93 43.65
CA ARG A 396 28.82 20.92 44.58
C ARG A 396 29.41 22.32 44.81
N LYS A 397 29.24 23.24 43.85
CA LYS A 397 29.76 24.61 43.91
C LYS A 397 28.84 25.58 44.67
N SER A 398 27.58 25.23 44.90
CA SER A 398 26.64 26.03 45.71
C SER A 398 26.66 25.71 47.21
N ARG A 399 27.45 24.71 47.62
CA ARG A 399 27.60 24.27 49.03
C ARG A 399 28.95 24.62 49.67
N SER A 400 29.80 25.37 48.97
CA SER A 400 31.03 26.00 49.50
C SER A 400 30.84 27.51 49.55
#